data_AF-A0A251X303-F1
#
_entry.id   AF-A0A251X303-F1
#
_cell.length_a   1.000
_cell.length_b   1.000
_cell.length_c   1.000
_cell.angle_alpha   90.00
_cell.angle_beta   90.00
_cell.angle_gamma   90.00
#
_symmetry.space_group_name_H-M   'P 1'
#
loop_
_entity.id
_entity.type
_entity.pdbx_description
1 polymer ?
#
loop_
_entity_poly.entity_id
_entity_poly.type
_entity_poly.pdbx_seq_one_letter_code
_entity_poly.pdbx_strand_id
1 'polypeptide(L)'
;MVRRETHLKDKADVEKYLPDILGRALARIWIDNQFRDRFAAGPVETLAAYGVYLPRTISIDFVTVGTPRPQIVVYEQRFPGAPRRKLLYLRLSMVAGR
;
A
#
# COMPACT_ATOMS: atom_id res chain seq x y z
N MET A 1 -3.67 8.59 9.48
CA MET A 1 -4.86 7.72 9.30
C MET A 1 -6.01 8.61 8.89
N VAL A 2 -6.78 8.23 7.87
CA VAL A 2 -7.67 9.18 7.17
C VAL A 2 -8.86 9.55 8.06
N ARG A 3 -9.23 10.83 8.11
CA ARG A 3 -10.35 11.35 8.92
C ARG A 3 -11.74 11.11 8.27
N ARG A 4 -11.76 10.62 7.03
CA ARG A 4 -12.95 10.29 6.23
C ARG A 4 -12.66 9.04 5.40
N GLU A 5 -13.66 8.20 5.22
CA GLU A 5 -13.58 7.03 4.35
C GLU A 5 -13.16 7.47 2.94
N THR A 6 -12.17 6.79 2.38
CA THR A 6 -11.61 7.08 1.07
C THR A 6 -11.89 5.90 0.14
N HIS A 7 -12.79 6.10 -0.80
CA HIS A 7 -13.11 5.13 -1.84
C HIS A 7 -12.40 5.53 -3.12
N LEU A 8 -11.37 4.77 -3.49
CA LEU A 8 -10.68 4.95 -4.77
C LEU A 8 -11.45 4.13 -5.81
N LYS A 9 -11.98 4.80 -6.84
CA LYS A 9 -12.92 4.16 -7.78
C LYS A 9 -12.24 3.63 -9.02
N ASP A 10 -11.21 4.32 -9.47
CA ASP A 10 -10.50 4.00 -10.70
C ASP A 10 -8.98 4.13 -10.52
N LYS A 11 -8.26 3.85 -11.59
CA LYS A 11 -6.81 3.94 -11.64
C LYS A 11 -6.30 5.36 -11.38
N ALA A 12 -7.00 6.40 -11.84
CA ALA A 12 -6.55 7.78 -11.68
C ALA A 12 -6.63 8.22 -10.20
N ASP A 13 -7.70 7.83 -9.50
CA ASP A 13 -7.81 8.00 -8.05
C ASP A 13 -6.68 7.28 -7.30
N VAL A 14 -6.38 6.04 -7.72
CA VAL A 14 -5.31 5.23 -7.14
C VAL A 14 -3.96 5.91 -7.30
N GLU A 15 -3.60 6.35 -8.50
CA GLU A 15 -2.32 7.02 -8.76
C GLU A 15 -2.20 8.35 -8.00
N LYS A 16 -3.33 9.06 -7.82
CA LYS A 16 -3.36 10.38 -7.17
C LYS A 16 -3.29 10.32 -5.64
N TYR A 17 -4.03 9.41 -5.01
CA TYR A 17 -4.24 9.42 -3.56
C TYR A 17 -3.53 8.28 -2.82
N LEU A 18 -3.38 7.12 -3.46
CA LEU A 18 -2.80 5.95 -2.80
C LEU A 18 -1.34 6.16 -2.35
N PRO A 19 -0.46 6.88 -3.08
CA PRO A 19 0.92 7.09 -2.64
C PRO A 19 1.03 7.76 -1.25
N ASP A 20 0.24 8.80 -1.00
CA ASP A 20 0.25 9.53 0.28
C ASP A 20 -0.32 8.67 1.42
N ILE A 21 -1.35 7.87 1.15
CA ILE A 21 -1.90 6.90 2.09
C ILE A 21 -0.86 5.83 2.45
N LEU A 22 -0.23 5.23 1.44
CA LEU A 22 0.80 4.21 1.62
C LEU A 22 2.05 4.77 2.30
N GLY A 23 2.41 6.04 2.06
CA GLY A 23 3.49 6.71 2.77
C GLY A 23 3.25 6.77 4.29
N ARG A 24 2.02 7.10 4.71
CA ARG A 24 1.63 7.05 6.13
C ARG A 24 1.60 5.62 6.68
N ALA A 25 1.12 4.65 5.90
CA ALA A 25 1.13 3.25 6.30
C ALA A 25 2.56 2.73 6.52
N LEU A 26 3.48 3.08 5.60
CA LEU A 26 4.90 2.77 5.71
C LEU A 26 5.55 3.39 6.94
N ALA A 27 5.24 4.65 7.27
CA ALA A 27 5.73 5.26 8.50
C ALA A 27 5.21 4.52 9.76
N ARG A 28 3.93 4.11 9.77
CA ARG A 28 3.34 3.37 10.89
C ARG A 28 3.96 1.98 11.08
N ILE A 29 4.29 1.29 9.99
CA ILE A 29 4.94 -0.03 10.00
C ILE A 29 6.23 -0.05 10.85
N TRP A 30 6.93 1.08 10.98
CA TRP A 30 8.17 1.17 11.76
C TRP A 30 7.96 1.19 13.28
N ILE A 31 6.81 1.69 13.74
CA ILE A 31 6.55 1.90 15.17
C ILE A 31 5.47 0.97 15.72
N ASP A 32 4.74 0.28 14.85
CA ASP A 32 3.61 -0.57 15.19
C ASP A 32 3.78 -1.94 14.50
N ASN A 33 4.42 -2.87 15.23
CA ASN A 33 4.66 -4.24 14.76
C ASN A 33 3.34 -4.98 14.47
N GLN A 34 2.30 -4.73 15.26
CA GLN A 34 1.00 -5.36 15.04
C GLN A 34 0.37 -4.89 13.72
N PHE A 35 0.47 -3.59 13.41
CA PHE A 35 0.06 -3.07 12.11
C PHE A 35 0.90 -3.68 10.98
N ARG A 36 2.21 -3.78 11.15
CA ARG A 36 3.11 -4.41 10.18
C ARG A 36 2.70 -5.84 9.86
N ASP A 37 2.41 -6.65 10.87
CA ASP A 37 2.06 -8.07 10.67
C ASP A 37 0.71 -8.22 9.96
N ARG A 38 -0.29 -7.42 10.34
CA ARG A 38 -1.59 -7.38 9.64
C ARG A 38 -1.44 -6.93 8.18
N PHE A 39 -0.65 -5.87 7.96
CA PHE A 39 -0.39 -5.35 6.63
C PHE A 39 0.37 -6.36 5.75
N ALA A 40 1.26 -7.15 6.33
CA ALA A 40 1.94 -8.25 5.63
C ALA A 40 1.03 -9.42 5.28
N ALA A 41 0.06 -9.74 6.15
CA ALA A 41 -0.90 -10.80 5.89
C ALA A 41 -1.97 -10.41 4.86
N GLY A 42 -2.41 -9.14 4.87
CA GLY A 42 -3.46 -8.63 4.00
C GLY A 42 -3.43 -7.12 3.89
N PRO A 43 -2.66 -6.53 2.96
CA PRO A 43 -2.50 -5.08 2.87
C PRO A 43 -3.79 -4.37 2.43
N VAL A 44 -4.57 -4.98 1.54
CA VAL A 44 -5.85 -4.41 1.05
C VAL A 44 -6.89 -4.42 2.17
N GLU A 45 -7.01 -5.54 2.87
CA GLU A 45 -7.92 -5.74 4.01
C GLU A 45 -7.55 -4.80 5.16
N THR A 46 -6.24 -4.67 5.42
CA THR A 46 -5.75 -3.72 6.42
C THR A 46 -6.17 -2.30 6.03
N LEU A 47 -5.89 -1.84 4.80
CA LEU A 47 -6.30 -0.51 4.35
C LEU A 47 -7.82 -0.28 4.48
N ALA A 48 -8.64 -1.28 4.17
CA ALA A 48 -10.09 -1.21 4.32
C ALA A 48 -10.51 -1.03 5.79
N ALA A 49 -9.88 -1.76 6.73
CA ALA A 49 -10.09 -1.56 8.18
C ALA A 49 -9.68 -0.16 8.67
N TYR A 50 -8.85 0.54 7.89
CA TYR A 50 -8.43 1.92 8.11
C TYR A 50 -9.24 2.95 7.27
N GLY A 51 -10.36 2.52 6.68
CA GLY A 51 -11.28 3.36 5.92
C GLY A 51 -10.82 3.66 4.50
N VAL A 52 -9.89 2.89 3.93
CA VAL A 52 -9.40 3.06 2.56
C VAL A 52 -9.80 1.86 1.71
N TYR A 53 -10.72 2.08 0.78
CA TYR A 53 -11.26 1.05 -0.09
C TYR A 53 -10.68 1.18 -1.49
N LEU A 54 -10.11 0.08 -1.97
CA LEU A 54 -9.47 -0.02 -3.28
C LEU A 54 -10.40 -0.68 -4.31
N PRO A 55 -10.25 -0.35 -5.60
CA PRO A 55 -10.92 -1.10 -6.66
C PRO A 55 -10.48 -2.57 -6.62
N ARG A 56 -11.38 -3.49 -6.98
CA ARG A 56 -11.08 -4.94 -7.06
C ARG A 56 -9.96 -5.27 -8.06
N THR A 57 -9.68 -4.36 -8.97
CA THR A 57 -8.60 -4.49 -9.95
C THR A 57 -7.23 -4.16 -9.38
N ILE A 58 -7.13 -3.69 -8.12
CA ILE A 58 -5.87 -3.30 -7.50
C ILE A 58 -5.44 -4.37 -6.51
N SER A 59 -4.18 -4.79 -6.61
CA SER A 59 -3.53 -5.64 -5.62
C SER A 59 -2.27 -4.96 -5.09
N ILE A 60 -1.90 -5.28 -3.85
CA ILE A 60 -0.75 -4.70 -3.17
C ILE A 60 0.12 -5.83 -2.65
N ASP A 61 1.41 -5.78 -2.97
CA ASP A 61 2.42 -6.67 -2.41
C ASP A 61 3.28 -5.89 -1.41
N PHE A 62 3.42 -6.43 -0.21
CA PHE A 62 4.32 -5.90 0.82
C PHE A 62 5.55 -6.79 0.97
N VAL A 63 6.69 -6.30 0.48
CA VAL A 63 7.95 -7.03 0.44
C VAL A 63 8.81 -6.63 1.64
N THR A 64 9.05 -7.58 2.52
CA THR A 64 9.89 -7.42 3.73
C THR A 64 11.01 -8.45 3.84
N VAL A 65 10.90 -9.58 3.14
CA VAL A 65 11.87 -10.67 3.21
C VAL A 65 13.01 -10.41 2.22
N GLY A 66 14.26 -10.55 2.69
CA GLY A 66 15.45 -10.40 1.85
C GLY A 66 15.80 -8.95 1.48
N THR A 67 15.09 -7.96 2.01
CA THR A 67 15.40 -6.54 1.80
C THR A 67 15.66 -5.84 3.13
N PRO A 68 16.72 -5.03 3.25
CA PRO A 68 16.94 -4.22 4.45
C PRO A 68 15.91 -3.08 4.60
N ARG A 69 15.04 -2.90 3.59
CA ARG A 69 14.06 -1.80 3.54
C ARG A 69 12.71 -2.34 3.04
N PRO A 70 11.64 -2.23 3.84
CA PRO A 70 10.31 -2.63 3.39
C PRO A 70 9.90 -1.85 2.14
N GLN A 71 9.28 -2.56 1.20
CA GLN A 71 8.81 -2.03 -0.07
C GLN A 71 7.34 -2.41 -0.28
N ILE A 72 6.55 -1.47 -0.76
CA ILE A 72 5.18 -1.71 -1.21
C ILE A 72 5.16 -1.60 -2.73
N VAL A 73 4.54 -2.58 -3.40
CA VAL A 73 4.30 -2.53 -4.84
C VAL A 73 2.81 -2.64 -5.10
N VAL A 74 2.28 -1.73 -5.91
CA VAL A 74 0.88 -1.70 -6.30
C VAL A 74 0.78 -2.17 -7.74
N TYR A 75 -0.13 -3.11 -7.98
CA TYR A 75 -0.42 -3.65 -9.29
C TYR A 75 -1.88 -3.40 -9.67
N GLU A 76 -2.10 -3.26 -10.97
CA GLU A 76 -3.40 -3.36 -11.60
C GLU A 76 -3.52 -4.74 -12.26
N GLN A 77 -4.61 -5.43 -11.95
CA GLN A 77 -5.03 -6.67 -12.55
C GLN A 77 -6.49 -6.52 -12.97
N ARG A 78 -6.73 -6.34 -14.28
CA ARG A 78 -8.06 -6.04 -14.81
C ARG A 78 -9.10 -7.13 -14.54
N PHE A 79 -8.65 -8.38 -14.49
CA PHE A 79 -9.49 -9.56 -14.23
C PHE A 79 -8.65 -10.71 -13.64
N PRO A 80 -9.27 -11.67 -12.92
CA PRO A 80 -8.57 -12.87 -12.44
C PRO A 80 -7.85 -13.60 -13.59
N GLY A 81 -6.56 -13.87 -13.42
CA GLY A 81 -5.71 -14.47 -14.46
C GLY A 81 -5.05 -13.50 -15.44
N ALA A 82 -5.45 -12.22 -15.49
CA ALA A 82 -4.74 -11.22 -16.28
C ALA A 82 -3.31 -10.97 -15.75
N PRO A 83 -2.35 -10.61 -16.61
CA PRO A 83 -1.05 -10.13 -16.16
C PRO A 83 -1.19 -8.93 -15.21
N ARG A 84 -0.46 -8.97 -14.09
CA ARG A 84 -0.37 -7.85 -13.15
C ARG A 84 0.53 -6.77 -13.72
N ARG A 85 -0.03 -5.59 -13.98
CA ARG A 85 0.72 -4.41 -14.41
C ARG A 85 1.13 -3.60 -13.18
N LYS A 86 2.43 -3.42 -12.96
CA LYS A 86 2.93 -2.54 -11.89
C LYS A 86 2.48 -1.10 -12.16
N LEU A 87 1.75 -0.51 -11.21
CA LEU A 87 1.32 0.89 -11.26
C LEU A 87 2.36 1.79 -10.61
N LEU A 88 2.69 1.50 -9.36
CA LEU A 88 3.62 2.29 -8.57
C LEU A 88 4.28 1.43 -7.50
N TYR A 89 5.34 1.95 -6.91
CA TYR A 89 5.98 1.35 -5.75
C TYR A 89 6.48 2.43 -4.81
N LEU A 90 6.50 2.10 -3.53
CA LEU A 90 7.07 2.94 -2.48
C LEU A 90 8.12 2.13 -1.73
N ARG A 91 9.27 2.74 -1.49
CA ARG A 91 10.25 2.26 -0.51
C ARG A 91 10.45 3.34 0.54
N LEU A 92 10.77 2.96 1.76
CA LEU A 92 11.33 3.94 2.69
C LEU A 92 12.78 4.26 2.31
N SER A 93 13.02 5.53 2.03
CA SER A 93 14.35 6.14 2.08
C SER A 93 14.50 6.85 3.41
N MET A 94 15.18 6.22 4.37
CA MET A 94 15.77 6.95 5.49
C MET A 94 16.84 7.88 4.90
N VAL A 95 16.66 9.19 5.05
CA VAL A 95 17.66 10.21 4.75
C VAL A 95 18.16 10.74 6.09
N ALA A 96 19.42 10.47 6.43
CA ALA A 96 20.07 11.17 7.53
C ALA A 96 20.49 12.55 7.01
N GLY A 97 19.97 13.62 7.62
CA GLY A 97 20.44 14.98 7.38
C GLY A 97 21.85 15.16 7.94
N ARG A 98 22.67 15.93 7.22
CA ARG A 98 24.04 16.29 7.61
C ARG A 98 24.05 17.18 8.86
#